data_AF-A0A366M7C9-F1
#
_entry.id   AF-A0A366M7C9-F1
#
_cell.length_a   1.000
_cell.length_b   1.000
_cell.length_c   1.000
_cell.angle_alpha   90.00
_cell.angle_beta   90.00
_cell.angle_gamma   90.00
#
_symmetry.space_group_name_H-M   'P 1'
#
loop_
_entity.id
_entity.type
_entity.pdbx_description
1 polymer ?
#
loop_
_entity_poly.entity_id
_entity_poly.type
_entity_poly.pdbx_seq_one_letter_code
_entity_poly.pdbx_strand_id
1 'polypeptide(L)'
;MIALPHDDDLLLVWDVEAGECGGGGVHDSRDAAETAMLDTLDSHPEGRGRVRYARLVPAPHGSIGDYRYGSTLITAHRADGETVSVVGDAWEDTP
;
A
#
# COMPACT_ATOMS: atom_id res chain seq x y z
N MET A 1 29.03 -11.35 10.35
CA MET A 1 28.67 -9.95 10.04
C MET A 1 27.26 -10.00 9.50
N ILE A 2 26.26 -9.65 10.32
CA ILE A 2 24.86 -9.63 9.87
C ILE A 2 24.69 -8.25 9.23
N ALA A 3 24.49 -8.21 7.92
CA ALA A 3 24.16 -6.97 7.23
C ALA A 3 22.87 -6.45 7.86
N LEU A 4 22.93 -5.27 8.49
CA LEU A 4 21.72 -4.58 8.89
C LEU A 4 20.95 -4.30 7.61
N PRO A 5 19.68 -4.70 7.52
CA PRO A 5 18.92 -4.54 6.30
C PRO A 5 18.77 -3.02 6.06
N HIS A 6 19.35 -2.56 4.94
CA HIS A 6 19.34 -1.15 4.53
C HIS A 6 17.90 -0.67 4.39
N ASP A 7 17.67 0.62 4.60
CA ASP A 7 16.40 1.28 4.27
C ASP A 7 16.01 1.12 2.78
N ASP A 8 16.93 0.71 1.90
CA ASP A 8 16.68 0.24 0.52
C ASP A 8 15.81 -1.04 0.42
N ASP A 9 15.63 -1.77 1.52
CA ASP A 9 14.79 -2.97 1.58
C ASP A 9 13.33 -2.65 1.99
N LEU A 10 13.03 -1.37 2.20
CA LEU A 10 11.70 -0.90 2.57
C LEU A 10 10.84 -0.76 1.31
N LEU A 11 9.95 -1.72 1.11
CA LEU A 11 8.97 -1.70 0.05
C LEU A 11 7.72 -0.94 0.51
N LEU A 12 7.00 -0.37 -0.43
CA LEU A 12 5.71 0.25 -0.24
C LEU A 12 4.67 -0.58 -0.97
N VAL A 13 3.76 -1.16 -0.22
CA VAL A 13 2.65 -1.91 -0.76
C VAL A 13 1.46 -0.98 -0.84
N TRP A 14 0.87 -0.90 -2.02
CA TRP A 14 -0.39 -0.22 -2.23
C TRP A 14 -1.49 -1.22 -2.57
N ASP A 15 -2.70 -0.88 -2.15
CA ASP A 15 -3.87 -1.76 -2.20
C ASP A 15 -5.10 -0.88 -2.40
N VAL A 16 -5.97 -1.27 -3.32
CA VAL A 16 -7.22 -0.60 -3.67
C VAL A 16 -8.34 -1.63 -3.62
N GLU A 17 -9.33 -1.34 -2.81
CA GLU A 17 -10.57 -2.11 -2.69
C GLU A 17 -11.73 -1.27 -3.24
N ALA A 18 -12.35 -1.74 -4.32
CA ALA A 18 -13.45 -1.07 -4.99
C ALA A 18 -14.52 -2.11 -5.42
N GLY A 19 -15.17 -2.71 -4.41
CA GLY A 19 -16.16 -3.75 -4.61
C GLY A 19 -15.53 -5.06 -5.11
N GLU A 20 -16.02 -5.58 -6.24
CA GLU A 20 -15.48 -6.80 -6.89
C GLU A 20 -14.21 -6.53 -7.72
N CYS A 21 -13.91 -5.25 -7.96
CA CYS A 21 -12.71 -4.82 -8.66
C CYS A 21 -11.74 -4.20 -7.65
N GLY A 22 -10.49 -4.64 -7.70
CA GLY A 22 -9.45 -4.16 -6.81
C GLY A 22 -8.09 -4.36 -7.45
N GLY A 23 -7.11 -3.66 -6.93
CA GLY A 23 -5.75 -3.68 -7.43
C GLY A 23 -4.77 -3.55 -6.30
N GLY A 24 -3.58 -4.10 -6.48
CA GLY A 24 -2.51 -3.94 -5.52
C GLY A 24 -1.17 -4.14 -6.19
N GLY A 25 -0.17 -3.54 -5.59
CA GLY A 25 1.18 -3.58 -6.11
C GLY A 25 2.20 -3.22 -5.06
N VAL A 26 3.47 -3.34 -5.45
CA VAL A 26 4.61 -3.05 -4.59
C VAL A 26 5.55 -2.12 -5.34
N HIS A 27 6.01 -1.07 -4.67
CA HIS A 27 6.99 -0.13 -5.20
C HIS A 27 8.08 0.15 -4.15
N ASP A 28 9.28 0.48 -4.59
CA ASP A 28 10.37 1.02 -3.77
C ASP A 28 10.19 2.51 -3.42
N SER A 29 9.28 3.21 -4.12
CA SER A 29 9.14 4.66 -4.06
C SER A 29 7.74 5.07 -3.59
N ARG A 30 7.68 5.95 -2.57
CA ARG A 30 6.40 6.40 -2.00
C ARG A 30 5.52 7.10 -3.02
N ASP A 31 6.07 8.07 -3.74
CA ASP A 31 5.34 8.81 -4.78
C ASP A 31 4.76 7.88 -5.85
N ALA A 32 5.53 6.86 -6.26
CA ALA A 32 5.10 5.92 -7.28
C ALA A 32 3.98 4.99 -6.76
N ALA A 33 4.10 4.50 -5.51
CA ALA A 33 3.05 3.70 -4.88
C ALA A 33 1.76 4.51 -4.67
N GLU A 34 1.88 5.76 -4.23
CA GLU A 34 0.74 6.68 -4.04
C GLU A 34 0.08 7.01 -5.38
N THR A 35 0.86 7.32 -6.41
CA THR A 35 0.35 7.59 -7.76
C THR A 35 -0.39 6.39 -8.33
N ALA A 36 0.19 5.18 -8.25
CA ALA A 36 -0.44 3.97 -8.76
C ALA A 36 -1.75 3.62 -8.02
N MET A 37 -1.78 3.86 -6.71
CA MET A 37 -2.97 3.70 -5.88
C MET A 37 -4.08 4.67 -6.29
N LEU A 38 -3.75 5.96 -6.47
CA LEU A 38 -4.72 6.98 -6.87
C LEU A 38 -5.23 6.78 -8.30
N ASP A 39 -4.36 6.40 -9.24
CA ASP A 39 -4.73 6.10 -10.63
C ASP A 39 -5.69 4.90 -10.72
N THR A 40 -5.40 3.85 -9.96
CA THR A 40 -6.28 2.67 -9.86
C THR A 40 -7.62 3.04 -9.22
N LEU A 41 -7.60 3.83 -8.13
CA LEU A 41 -8.80 4.29 -7.44
C LEU A 41 -9.66 5.21 -8.32
N ASP A 42 -9.04 6.06 -9.16
CA ASP A 42 -9.75 6.96 -10.07
C ASP A 42 -10.58 6.22 -11.13
N SER A 43 -10.13 5.04 -11.52
CA SER A 43 -10.85 4.16 -12.46
C SER A 43 -12.17 3.59 -11.89
N HIS A 44 -12.47 3.84 -10.62
CA HIS A 44 -13.63 3.28 -9.91
C HIS A 44 -14.52 4.43 -9.39
N PRO A 45 -15.86 4.29 -9.45
CA PRO A 45 -16.77 5.33 -8.95
C PRO A 45 -16.71 5.45 -7.42
N GLU A 46 -16.43 4.34 -6.74
CA GLU A 46 -16.38 4.19 -5.29
C GLU A 46 -15.26 3.22 -4.91
N GLY A 47 -14.58 3.47 -3.80
CA GLY A 47 -13.56 2.57 -3.29
C GLY A 47 -12.68 3.20 -2.21
N ARG A 48 -11.68 2.44 -1.78
CA ARG A 48 -10.65 2.91 -0.85
C ARG A 48 -9.30 2.37 -1.24
N GLY A 49 -8.27 3.18 -1.09
CA GLY A 49 -6.88 2.83 -1.32
C GLY A 49 -6.03 3.05 -0.07
N ARG A 50 -4.95 2.28 0.09
CA ARG A 50 -3.93 2.56 1.11
C ARG A 50 -2.55 2.29 0.57
N VAL A 51 -1.57 3.00 1.12
CA VAL A 51 -0.15 2.70 0.98
C VAL A 51 0.41 2.41 2.37
N ARG A 52 1.13 1.30 2.51
CA ARG A 52 1.79 0.89 3.76
C ARG A 52 3.21 0.46 3.48
N TYR A 53 4.08 0.67 4.46
CA TYR A 53 5.40 0.05 4.41
C TYR A 53 5.26 -1.48 4.45
N ALA A 54 6.15 -2.14 3.75
CA ALA A 54 6.35 -3.58 3.80
C ALA A 54 7.84 -3.87 3.76
N ARG A 55 8.24 -4.91 4.46
CA ARG A 55 9.59 -5.45 4.36
C ARG A 55 9.51 -6.90 3.95
N LEU A 56 10.32 -7.27 2.96
CA LEU A 56 10.49 -8.67 2.62
C LEU A 56 11.48 -9.29 3.61
N VAL A 57 11.00 -10.16 4.49
CA VAL A 57 11.86 -10.86 5.44
C VAL A 57 12.23 -12.22 4.84
N PRO A 58 13.52 -12.58 4.78
CA PRO A 58 13.90 -13.90 4.28
C PRO A 58 13.33 -15.00 5.19
N ALA A 59 12.59 -15.93 4.59
CA ALA A 59 12.09 -17.09 5.31
C ALA A 59 13.25 -18.03 5.66
N PRO A 60 13.26 -18.63 6.87
CA PRO A 60 14.25 -19.65 7.18
C PRO A 60 14.06 -20.83 6.22
N HIS A 61 15.13 -21.19 5.50
CA HIS A 61 15.24 -22.32 4.56
C HIS A 61 14.84 -22.08 3.09
N GLY A 62 15.14 -20.91 2.52
CA GLY A 62 15.15 -20.74 1.06
C GLY A 62 13.76 -20.76 0.39
N SER A 63 12.72 -20.53 1.18
CA SER A 63 11.36 -20.28 0.69
C SER A 63 11.21 -18.81 0.28
N ILE A 64 10.21 -18.50 -0.56
CA ILE A 64 9.82 -17.13 -0.92
C ILE A 64 9.62 -16.34 0.39
N GLY A 65 10.27 -15.17 0.50
CA GLY A 65 10.26 -14.37 1.73
C GLY A 65 8.87 -13.94 2.16
N ASP A 66 8.70 -13.68 3.46
CA ASP A 66 7.45 -13.23 4.06
C ASP A 66 7.38 -11.70 4.04
N TYR A 67 6.27 -11.12 3.55
CA TYR A 67 6.03 -9.68 3.67
C TYR A 67 5.58 -9.35 5.09
N ARG A 68 6.37 -8.52 5.78
CA ARG A 68 5.95 -7.87 7.02
C ARG A 68 5.49 -6.46 6.75
N TYR A 69 4.19 -6.26 6.89
CA TYR A 69 3.57 -4.95 6.76
C TYR A 69 3.87 -4.09 8.00
N GLY A 70 4.27 -2.85 7.75
CA GLY A 70 4.47 -1.80 8.74
C GLY A 70 3.35 -0.77 8.71
N SER A 71 3.66 0.45 9.15
CA SER A 71 2.69 1.54 9.24
C SER A 71 2.06 1.91 7.90
N THR A 72 0.75 2.18 7.93
CA THR A 72 0.03 2.86 6.84
C THR A 72 0.52 4.31 6.74
N LEU A 73 0.90 4.71 5.53
CA LEU A 73 1.41 6.04 5.22
C LEU A 73 0.32 6.97 4.72
N ILE A 74 -0.56 6.42 3.90
CA ILE A 74 -1.65 7.18 3.31
C ILE A 74 -2.83 6.24 3.13
N THR A 75 -4.01 6.80 3.34
CA THR A 75 -5.29 6.18 3.04
C THR A 75 -6.00 7.13 2.09
N ALA A 76 -6.66 6.61 1.06
CA ALA A 76 -7.53 7.37 0.19
C ALA A 76 -8.90 6.73 0.18
N HIS A 77 -9.95 7.53 0.12
CA HIS A 77 -11.32 7.07 -0.07
C HIS A 77 -11.90 7.82 -1.26
N ARG A 78 -12.62 7.11 -2.12
CA ARG A 78 -13.35 7.70 -3.24
C ARG A 78 -14.82 7.36 -3.10
N ALA A 79 -15.65 8.39 -3.17
CA ALA A 79 -17.11 8.27 -3.15
C ALA A 79 -17.70 9.31 -4.09
N ASP A 80 -18.70 8.91 -4.88
CA ASP A 80 -19.37 9.79 -5.86
C ASP A 80 -18.39 10.48 -6.85
N GLY A 81 -17.26 9.82 -7.15
CA GLY A 81 -16.20 10.37 -8.01
C GLY A 81 -15.26 11.40 -7.36
N GLU A 82 -15.46 11.76 -6.09
CA GLU A 82 -14.53 12.60 -5.33
C GLU A 82 -13.54 11.72 -4.53
N THR A 83 -12.24 11.98 -4.66
CA THR A 83 -11.20 11.28 -3.90
C THR A 83 -10.69 12.16 -2.75
N VAL A 84 -10.77 11.64 -1.53
CA VAL A 84 -10.20 12.24 -0.32
C VAL A 84 -9.01 11.41 0.12
N SER A 85 -7.82 12.01 0.20
CA SER A 85 -6.62 11.36 0.75
C SER A 85 -6.28 11.90 2.14
N VAL A 86 -5.92 10.98 3.03
CA VAL A 86 -5.57 11.23 4.42
C VAL A 86 -4.19 10.61 4.68
N VAL A 87 -3.28 11.42 5.23
CA VAL A 87 -1.97 10.93 5.67
C VAL A 87 -2.14 10.09 6.94
N GLY A 88 -1.58 8.88 6.93
CA GLY A 88 -1.67 7.92 8.02
C GLY A 88 -2.75 6.85 7.82
N ASP A 89 -3.04 6.15 8.91
CA ASP A 89 -4.03 5.08 8.95
C ASP A 89 -5.42 5.66 9.22
N ALA A 90 -6.24 5.73 8.18
CA ALA A 90 -7.66 6.04 8.27
C ALA A 90 -8.52 4.94 7.61
N TRP A 91 -7.89 3.79 7.32
CA TRP A 91 -8.51 2.68 6.60
C TRP A 91 -9.70 2.08 7.36
N GLU A 92 -9.63 2.07 8.69
CA GLU A 92 -10.67 1.56 9.58
C GLU A 92 -11.64 2.67 10.05
N ASP A 93 -11.32 3.94 9.79
CA ASP A 93 -12.07 5.11 10.27
C ASP A 93 -13.14 5.60 9.27
N THR A 94 -13.28 4.91 8.13
CA THR A 94 -14.38 5.19 7.21
C THR A 94 -15.70 4.71 7.81
N PRO A 95 -16.71 5.58 8.00
CA PRO A 95 -18.02 5.24 8.55
C PRO A 95 -18.83 4.28 7.66
#